data_AF-A0A1F9Q6K6-F1
#
_entry.id   AF-A0A1F9Q6K6-F1
#
_cell.length_a   1.000
_cell.length_b   1.000
_cell.length_c   1.000
_cell.angle_alpha   90.00
_cell.angle_beta   90.00
_cell.angle_gamma   90.00
#
_symmetry.space_group_name_H-M   'P 1'
#
loop_
_entity.id
_entity.type
_entity.pdbx_description
1 polymer ?
#
loop_
_entity_poly.entity_id
_entity_poly.type
_entity_poly.pdbx_seq_one_letter_code
_entity_poly.pdbx_strand_id
1 'polypeptide(L)'
;MTVRAACACGATYDLKDEYAGQRLACPRCGAAVEAPALPPPPPVRQQEGGAVFERDLFLLDQRHLAVDEKYSITDGEGAHLLFAERPARATLKALAIVGGLLAGLLNYFLGLLLLGLAKQAGLPFPALLAVAVWIRYGSLFVVVVAAMALSPKRHITVYRDDKRAEIVLTVTQDYRVPLFTALYTVHGADGAPLAKLYKKRLRNIFRKRWYCASLSGQLNFMAREDSLILSILRRFLLGFFGLLRTNYVIYGRSGVAGEFNRRFTMLDRYVLDLSADRLRSIDRRHALALGILLDTGEGR
;
A
#
# COMPACT_ATOMS: atom_id res chain seq x y z
N MET A 1 27.75 19.00 -12.02
CA MET A 1 27.17 19.94 -13.00
C MET A 1 28.29 20.88 -13.44
N THR A 2 28.06 21.74 -14.42
CA THR A 2 29.01 22.78 -14.82
C THR A 2 28.28 24.12 -14.81
N VAL A 3 28.99 25.16 -14.38
CA VAL A 3 28.46 26.52 -14.29
C VAL A 3 29.09 27.34 -15.40
N ARG A 4 28.27 27.87 -16.30
CA ARG A 4 28.74 28.68 -17.43
C ARG A 4 28.92 30.13 -16.98
N ALA A 5 30.16 30.61 -17.04
CA ALA A 5 30.50 32.00 -16.74
C ALA A 5 30.89 32.74 -18.04
N ALA A 6 30.39 33.96 -18.21
CA ALA A 6 30.68 34.81 -19.36
C ALA A 6 31.47 36.04 -18.90
N CYS A 7 32.59 36.31 -19.57
CA CYS A 7 33.40 37.49 -19.34
C CYS A 7 33.00 38.63 -20.29
N ALA A 8 33.19 39.88 -19.86
CA ALA A 8 32.96 41.07 -20.69
C ALA A 8 33.80 41.10 -21.98
N CYS A 9 34.93 40.39 -22.04
CA CYS A 9 35.75 40.25 -23.26
C CYS A 9 35.18 39.24 -24.29
N GLY A 10 33.98 38.70 -24.04
CA GLY A 10 33.30 37.74 -24.91
C GLY A 10 33.75 36.28 -24.73
N ALA A 11 34.68 35.98 -23.82
CA ALA A 11 35.06 34.61 -23.48
C ALA A 11 34.00 33.95 -22.58
N THR A 12 33.68 32.69 -22.86
CA THR A 12 32.79 31.87 -22.02
C THR A 12 33.55 30.65 -21.50
N TYR A 13 33.34 30.33 -20.23
CA TYR A 13 34.00 29.22 -19.54
C TYR A 13 32.97 28.33 -18.88
N ASP A 14 33.08 27.03 -19.09
CA ASP A 14 32.30 26.03 -18.34
C ASP A 14 33.14 25.62 -17.12
N LEU A 15 32.79 26.19 -15.97
CA LEU A 15 33.46 25.99 -14.69
C LEU A 15 32.86 24.79 -13.95
N LYS A 16 33.65 24.17 -13.08
CA LYS A 16 33.13 23.16 -12.13
C LYS A 16 32.25 23.84 -11.07
N ASP A 17 31.29 23.09 -10.54
CA ASP A 17 30.35 23.55 -9.50
C ASP A 17 31.03 24.14 -8.25
N GLU A 18 32.26 23.69 -7.93
CA GLU A 18 33.05 24.20 -6.80
C GLU A 18 33.34 25.71 -6.90
N TYR A 19 33.35 26.26 -8.11
CA TYR A 19 33.59 27.68 -8.36
C TYR A 19 32.32 28.52 -8.39
N ALA A 20 31.14 27.93 -8.23
CA ALA A 20 29.87 28.66 -8.26
C ALA A 20 29.82 29.75 -7.18
N GLY A 21 29.40 30.96 -7.55
CA GLY A 21 29.36 32.12 -6.65
C GLY A 21 30.72 32.71 -6.28
N GLN A 22 31.82 32.20 -6.84
CA GLN A 22 33.15 32.76 -6.63
C GLN A 22 33.51 33.79 -7.72
N ARG A 23 34.41 34.72 -7.36
CA ARG A 23 35.03 35.64 -8.32
C ARG A 23 36.36 35.07 -8.79
N LEU A 24 36.49 34.91 -10.10
CA LEU A 24 37.67 34.34 -10.75
C LEU A 24 38.28 35.34 -11.73
N ALA A 25 39.59 35.26 -11.95
CA ALA A 25 40.24 36.05 -12.99
C ALA A 25 40.07 35.38 -14.36
N CYS A 26 39.66 36.15 -15.37
CA CYS A 26 39.56 35.69 -16.75
C CYS A 26 40.95 35.38 -17.32
N PRO A 27 41.24 34.14 -17.76
CA PRO A 27 42.55 33.79 -18.34
C PRO A 27 42.91 34.61 -19.59
N ARG A 28 41.92 35.18 -20.29
CA ARG A 28 42.14 35.90 -21.56
C ARG A 28 42.44 37.39 -21.38
N CYS A 29 41.85 38.04 -20.39
CA CYS A 29 41.95 39.51 -20.24
C CYS A 29 42.25 39.96 -18.80
N GLY A 30 42.40 39.04 -17.85
CA GLY A 30 42.66 39.33 -16.44
C GLY A 30 41.49 39.92 -15.65
N ALA A 31 40.40 40.33 -16.32
CA ALA A 31 39.24 40.91 -15.65
C ALA A 31 38.53 39.91 -14.71
N ALA A 32 37.96 40.42 -13.62
CA ALA A 32 37.19 39.60 -12.69
C ALA A 32 35.87 39.13 -13.34
N VAL A 33 35.60 37.83 -13.26
CA VAL A 33 34.40 37.17 -13.73
C VAL A 33 33.73 36.52 -12.52
N GLU A 34 32.47 36.83 -12.29
CA GLU A 34 31.68 36.24 -11.22
C GLU A 34 30.99 34.99 -11.77
N ALA A 35 31.33 33.84 -11.20
CA ALA A 35 30.66 32.59 -11.56
C ALA A 35 29.23 32.62 -10.99
N PRO A 36 28.20 32.30 -11.78
CA PRO A 36 26.85 32.25 -11.28
C PRO A 36 26.75 31.31 -10.06
N ALA A 37 26.01 31.73 -9.04
CA ALA A 37 25.72 30.85 -7.91
C ALA A 37 24.88 29.66 -8.40
N LEU A 38 25.08 28.49 -7.78
CA LEU A 38 24.18 27.36 -8.01
C LEU A 38 22.76 27.77 -7.60
N PRO A 39 21.72 27.34 -8.34
CA PRO A 39 20.37 27.50 -7.87
C PRO A 39 20.23 26.84 -6.49
N PRO A 40 19.51 27.46 -5.54
CA PRO A 40 19.31 26.86 -4.23
C PRO A 40 18.68 25.47 -4.40
N PRO A 41 19.04 24.49 -3.55
CA PRO A 41 18.44 23.17 -3.62
C PRO A 41 16.91 23.32 -3.49
N PRO A 42 16.14 22.51 -4.24
CA PRO A 42 14.68 22.59 -4.15
C PRO A 42 14.25 22.36 -2.69
N PRO A 43 13.28 23.14 -2.18
CA PRO A 43 12.87 23.05 -0.80
C PRO A 43 12.29 21.66 -0.50
N VAL A 44 12.69 21.10 0.64
CA VAL A 44 12.10 19.86 1.16
C VAL A 44 10.64 20.13 1.50
N ARG A 45 9.72 19.30 1.01
CA ARG A 45 8.30 19.49 1.29
C ARG A 45 8.02 19.23 2.77
N GLN A 46 7.41 20.21 3.42
CA GLN A 46 6.88 20.04 4.77
C GLN A 46 5.85 18.92 4.79
N GLN A 47 5.90 18.11 5.84
CA GLN A 47 4.99 16.99 6.02
C GLN A 47 3.93 17.36 7.04
N GLU A 48 2.67 17.11 6.70
CA GLU A 48 1.56 17.32 7.61
C GLU A 48 1.43 16.16 8.61
N GLY A 49 0.81 16.41 9.77
CA GLY A 49 0.60 15.42 10.84
C GLY A 49 1.66 15.42 11.95
N GLY A 50 2.59 16.38 11.92
CA GLY A 50 3.58 16.65 12.96
C GLY A 50 4.93 15.95 12.75
N ALA A 51 5.86 16.17 13.69
CA ALA A 51 7.27 15.77 13.60
C ALA A 51 7.51 14.25 13.40
N VAL A 52 6.51 13.40 13.69
CA VAL A 52 6.59 11.96 13.42
C VAL A 52 6.69 11.68 11.92
N PHE A 53 5.97 12.46 11.09
CA PHE A 53 5.95 12.29 9.64
C PHE A 53 7.06 13.03 8.91
N GLU A 54 7.95 13.71 9.62
CA GLU A 54 9.18 14.24 9.02
C GLU A 54 10.29 13.19 8.95
N ARG A 55 10.05 12.00 9.51
CA ARG A 55 10.98 10.87 9.48
C ARG A 55 10.88 10.09 8.18
N ASP A 56 11.98 9.43 7.84
CA ASP A 56 12.08 8.59 6.64
C ASP A 56 12.03 7.10 6.96
N LEU A 57 12.21 6.72 8.23
CA LEU A 57 12.29 5.33 8.67
C LEU A 57 11.16 5.02 9.66
N PHE A 58 10.38 3.98 9.35
CA PHE A 58 9.34 3.44 10.22
C PHE A 58 9.50 1.93 10.36
N LEU A 59 9.63 1.45 11.59
CA LEU A 59 9.71 0.03 11.92
C LEU A 59 8.35 -0.43 12.44
N LEU A 60 7.74 -1.40 11.77
CA LEU A 60 6.47 -1.99 12.18
C LEU A 60 6.76 -3.27 12.96
N ASP A 61 6.46 -3.26 14.26
CA ASP A 61 6.61 -4.38 15.18
C ASP A 61 5.24 -4.86 15.66
N GLN A 62 4.97 -6.16 15.59
CA GLN A 62 3.70 -6.74 16.01
C GLN A 62 3.81 -7.29 17.44
N ARG A 63 2.89 -6.88 18.32
CA ARG A 63 2.76 -7.50 19.65
C ARG A 63 2.09 -8.86 19.50
N HIS A 64 2.87 -9.94 19.53
CA HIS A 64 2.48 -11.32 19.22
C HIS A 64 1.44 -11.99 20.15
N LEU A 65 0.91 -11.29 21.17
CA LEU A 65 0.10 -11.91 22.25
C LEU A 65 -1.27 -11.26 22.49
N ALA A 66 -1.73 -10.36 21.62
CA ALA A 66 -3.03 -9.70 21.79
C ALA A 66 -4.10 -10.28 20.85
N VAL A 67 -5.33 -10.44 21.37
CA VAL A 67 -6.52 -10.85 20.58
C VAL A 67 -6.78 -9.86 19.45
N ASP A 68 -6.54 -8.57 19.69
CA ASP A 68 -6.46 -7.55 18.65
C ASP A 68 -5.04 -7.46 18.10
N GLU A 69 -4.91 -7.33 16.77
CA GLU A 69 -3.62 -7.09 16.13
C GLU A 69 -3.17 -5.66 16.46
N LYS A 70 -2.37 -5.54 17.52
CA LYS A 70 -1.73 -4.30 17.97
C LYS A 70 -0.31 -4.22 17.41
N TYR A 71 -0.02 -3.12 16.74
CA TYR A 71 1.29 -2.83 16.18
C TYR A 71 1.87 -1.62 16.88
N SER A 72 3.13 -1.71 17.27
CA SER A 72 3.92 -0.53 17.62
C SER A 72 4.78 -0.15 16.44
N ILE A 73 4.69 1.10 16.02
CA ILE A 73 5.55 1.69 15.01
C ILE A 73 6.67 2.39 15.76
N THR A 74 7.91 1.98 15.51
CA THR A 74 9.11 2.52 16.17
C THR A 74 10.02 3.23 15.17
N ASP A 75 10.96 4.02 15.68
CA ASP A 75 12.09 4.51 14.91
C ASP A 75 13.26 3.51 14.88
N GLY A 76 14.35 3.91 14.19
CA GLY A 76 15.57 3.11 14.07
C GLY A 76 16.28 2.80 15.39
N GLU A 77 16.04 3.61 16.42
CA GLU A 77 16.62 3.46 17.76
C GLU A 77 15.72 2.62 18.69
N GLY A 78 14.49 2.34 18.27
CA GLY A 78 13.52 1.53 18.99
C GLY A 78 12.51 2.33 19.82
N ALA A 79 12.50 3.66 19.73
CA ALA A 79 11.52 4.49 20.41
C ALA A 79 10.14 4.38 19.74
N HIS A 80 9.09 4.28 20.54
CA HIS A 80 7.71 4.19 20.05
C HIS A 80 7.23 5.52 19.47
N LEU A 81 6.84 5.50 18.19
CA LEU A 81 6.33 6.66 17.47
C LEU A 81 4.80 6.68 17.41
N LEU A 82 4.19 5.55 17.04
CA LEU A 82 2.76 5.42 16.79
C LEU A 82 2.28 4.00 17.14
N PHE A 83 0.97 3.84 17.34
CA PHE A 83 0.35 2.56 17.65
C PHE A 83 -0.79 2.29 16.67
N ALA A 84 -0.71 1.22 15.88
CA ALA A 84 -1.80 0.85 14.98
C ALA A 84 -2.62 -0.30 15.58
N GLU A 85 -3.94 -0.18 15.46
CA GLU A 85 -4.88 -1.19 15.89
C GLU A 85 -5.75 -1.65 14.73
N ARG A 86 -5.92 -2.98 14.65
CA ARG A 86 -6.93 -3.60 13.84
C ARG A 86 -7.84 -4.46 14.74
N PRO A 87 -9.11 -4.08 14.92
CA PRO A 87 -10.02 -4.84 15.77
C PRO A 87 -10.25 -6.23 15.17
N ALA A 88 -9.91 -7.26 15.92
CA ALA A 88 -10.10 -8.64 15.52
C ALA A 88 -11.57 -9.02 15.78
N ARG A 89 -12.46 -8.61 14.87
CA ARG A 89 -13.88 -9.00 14.88
C ARG A 89 -14.06 -10.48 14.49
N ALA A 90 -13.41 -11.39 15.22
CA ALA A 90 -13.31 -12.81 14.90
C ALA A 90 -14.67 -13.50 14.91
N THR A 91 -15.52 -13.19 15.89
CA THR A 91 -16.90 -13.69 15.98
C THR A 91 -17.74 -13.27 14.77
N LEU A 92 -17.66 -12.00 14.36
CA LEU A 92 -18.35 -11.49 13.18
C LEU A 92 -17.83 -12.11 11.87
N LYS A 93 -16.52 -12.40 11.78
CA LYS A 93 -15.97 -13.14 10.65
C LYS A 93 -16.49 -14.58 10.61
N ALA A 94 -16.54 -15.27 11.75
CA ALA A 94 -17.09 -16.63 11.84
C ALA A 94 -18.59 -16.64 11.45
N LEU A 95 -19.37 -15.69 11.96
CA LEU A 95 -20.78 -15.53 11.61
C LEU A 95 -20.98 -15.25 10.11
N ALA A 96 -20.09 -14.45 9.49
CA ALA A 96 -20.13 -14.21 8.06
C ALA A 96 -19.88 -15.49 7.24
N ILE A 97 -18.96 -16.36 7.68
CA ILE A 97 -18.73 -17.66 7.05
C ILE A 97 -19.98 -18.55 7.15
N VAL A 98 -20.57 -18.65 8.35
CA VAL A 98 -21.79 -19.43 8.57
C VAL A 98 -22.95 -18.89 7.71
N GLY A 99 -23.14 -17.57 7.67
CA GLY A 99 -24.15 -16.94 6.83
C GLY A 99 -23.94 -17.22 5.33
N GLY A 100 -22.68 -17.23 4.88
CA GLY A 100 -22.34 -17.64 3.51
C GLY A 100 -22.72 -19.09 3.21
N LEU A 101 -22.41 -20.02 4.12
CA LEU A 101 -22.78 -21.43 3.97
C LEU A 101 -24.29 -21.63 3.91
N LEU A 102 -25.05 -20.95 4.78
CA LEU A 102 -26.52 -20.99 4.78
C LEU A 102 -27.10 -20.44 3.47
N ALA A 103 -26.56 -19.33 2.95
CA ALA A 103 -26.98 -18.78 1.66
C ALA A 103 -26.70 -19.74 0.49
N GLY A 104 -25.55 -20.42 0.51
CA GLY A 104 -25.20 -21.44 -0.48
C GLY A 104 -26.13 -22.66 -0.43
N LEU A 105 -26.44 -23.16 0.77
CA LEU A 105 -27.39 -24.26 0.97
C LEU A 105 -28.78 -23.87 0.47
N LEU A 106 -29.26 -22.68 0.82
CA LEU A 106 -30.55 -22.18 0.34
C LEU A 106 -30.59 -22.08 -1.19
N ASN A 107 -29.56 -21.51 -1.82
CA ASN A 107 -29.44 -21.45 -3.28
C ASN A 107 -29.45 -22.84 -3.92
N TYR A 108 -28.75 -23.81 -3.32
CA TYR A 108 -28.69 -25.19 -3.80
C TYR A 108 -30.07 -25.86 -3.77
N PHE A 109 -30.76 -25.83 -2.63
CA PHE A 109 -32.08 -26.46 -2.48
C PHE A 109 -33.16 -25.76 -3.31
N LEU A 110 -33.15 -24.43 -3.36
CA LEU A 110 -34.06 -23.67 -4.22
C LEU A 110 -33.81 -23.99 -5.70
N GLY A 111 -32.54 -24.13 -6.10
CA GLY A 111 -32.18 -24.53 -7.46
C GLY A 111 -32.67 -25.94 -7.80
N LEU A 112 -32.59 -26.92 -6.89
CA LEU A 112 -33.15 -28.26 -7.11
C LEU A 112 -34.67 -28.22 -7.32
N LEU A 113 -35.39 -27.42 -6.53
CA LEU A 113 -36.82 -27.21 -6.69
C LEU A 113 -37.14 -26.61 -8.08
N LEU A 114 -36.42 -25.55 -8.46
CA LEU A 114 -36.58 -24.89 -9.76
C LEU A 114 -36.27 -25.83 -10.93
N LEU A 115 -35.26 -26.70 -10.80
CA LEU A 115 -34.95 -27.71 -11.81
C LEU A 115 -36.08 -28.73 -11.96
N GLY A 116 -36.73 -29.13 -10.86
CA GLY A 116 -37.91 -29.99 -10.88
C GLY A 116 -39.09 -29.36 -11.62
N LEU A 117 -39.41 -28.10 -11.29
CA LEU A 117 -40.45 -27.33 -11.95
C LEU A 117 -40.14 -27.11 -13.44
N ALA A 118 -38.87 -26.83 -13.77
CA ALA A 118 -38.43 -26.63 -15.14
C ALA A 118 -38.61 -27.89 -16.01
N LYS A 119 -38.36 -29.07 -15.44
CA LYS A 119 -38.63 -30.35 -16.12
C LYS A 119 -40.13 -30.57 -16.34
N GLN A 120 -40.97 -30.26 -15.35
CA GLN A 120 -42.42 -30.38 -15.47
C GLN A 120 -42.99 -29.41 -16.52
N ALA A 121 -42.41 -28.22 -16.65
CA ALA A 121 -42.77 -27.23 -17.65
C ALA A 121 -42.25 -27.54 -19.08
N GLY A 122 -41.51 -28.65 -19.27
CA GLY A 122 -41.01 -29.05 -20.58
C GLY A 122 -39.92 -28.14 -21.15
N LEU A 123 -39.13 -27.48 -20.29
CA LEU A 123 -38.04 -26.61 -20.75
C LEU A 123 -36.97 -27.41 -21.54
N PRO A 124 -36.35 -26.79 -22.57
CA PRO A 124 -35.40 -27.47 -23.43
C PRO A 124 -34.12 -27.85 -22.67
N PHE A 125 -33.45 -28.90 -23.13
CA PHE A 125 -32.24 -29.44 -22.49
C PHE A 125 -31.16 -28.40 -22.13
N PRO A 126 -30.83 -27.40 -22.99
CA PRO A 126 -29.83 -26.39 -22.64
C PRO A 126 -30.20 -25.57 -21.41
N ALA A 127 -31.50 -25.28 -21.20
CA ALA A 127 -31.96 -24.55 -20.02
C ALA A 127 -31.82 -25.40 -18.74
N LEU A 128 -32.19 -26.68 -18.82
CA LEU A 128 -32.01 -27.61 -17.69
C LEU A 128 -30.53 -27.81 -17.35
N LEU A 129 -29.67 -27.91 -18.35
CA LEU A 129 -28.23 -28.01 -18.18
C LEU A 129 -27.65 -26.76 -17.52
N ALA A 130 -28.07 -25.57 -17.96
CA ALA A 130 -27.63 -24.30 -17.36
C ALA A 130 -28.01 -24.21 -15.88
N VAL A 131 -29.25 -24.59 -15.52
CA VAL A 131 -29.71 -24.63 -14.13
C VAL A 131 -28.89 -25.64 -13.31
N ALA A 132 -28.64 -26.84 -13.84
CA ALA A 132 -27.82 -27.86 -13.16
C ALA A 132 -26.37 -27.39 -12.93
N VAL A 133 -25.76 -26.73 -13.91
CA VAL A 133 -24.43 -26.12 -13.79
C VAL A 133 -24.42 -25.01 -12.74
N TRP A 134 -25.44 -24.15 -12.72
CA TRP A 134 -25.59 -23.11 -11.70
C TRP A 134 -25.74 -23.68 -10.30
N ILE A 135 -26.56 -24.73 -10.12
CA ILE A 135 -26.71 -25.40 -8.82
C ILE A 135 -25.34 -25.89 -8.32
N ARG A 136 -24.54 -26.50 -9.21
CA ARG A 136 -23.26 -27.11 -8.84
C ARG A 136 -22.17 -26.09 -8.53
N TYR A 137 -22.00 -25.08 -9.38
CA TYR A 137 -20.89 -24.10 -9.27
C TYR A 137 -21.34 -22.74 -8.74
N GLY A 138 -22.54 -22.31 -9.10
CA GLY A 138 -23.15 -21.06 -8.62
C GLY A 138 -23.40 -21.08 -7.12
N SER A 139 -23.76 -22.22 -6.51
CA SER A 139 -23.94 -22.29 -5.05
C SER A 139 -22.62 -22.01 -4.30
N LEU A 140 -21.49 -22.52 -4.79
CA LEU A 140 -20.17 -22.19 -4.21
C LEU A 140 -19.86 -20.69 -4.38
N PHE A 141 -20.16 -20.13 -5.55
CA PHE A 141 -20.01 -18.70 -5.79
C PHE A 141 -20.86 -17.87 -4.81
N VAL A 142 -22.11 -18.27 -4.57
CA VAL A 142 -23.02 -17.65 -3.59
C VAL A 142 -22.43 -17.71 -2.19
N VAL A 143 -21.88 -18.86 -1.75
CA VAL A 143 -21.19 -18.96 -0.44
C VAL A 143 -20.10 -17.90 -0.31
N VAL A 144 -19.21 -17.82 -1.30
CA VAL A 144 -18.07 -16.89 -1.27
C VAL A 144 -18.54 -15.45 -1.25
N VAL A 145 -19.45 -15.07 -2.16
CA VAL A 145 -19.94 -13.69 -2.26
C VAL A 145 -20.73 -13.28 -1.02
N ALA A 146 -21.60 -14.14 -0.50
CA ALA A 146 -22.36 -13.88 0.72
C ALA A 146 -21.44 -13.75 1.95
N ALA A 147 -20.46 -14.65 2.11
CA ALA A 147 -19.49 -14.54 3.19
C ALA A 147 -18.67 -13.24 3.10
N MET A 148 -18.25 -12.84 1.90
CA MET A 148 -17.57 -11.56 1.67
C MET A 148 -18.47 -10.36 1.99
N ALA A 149 -19.75 -10.41 1.61
CA ALA A 149 -20.70 -9.31 1.85
C ALA A 149 -21.08 -9.14 3.33
N LEU A 150 -21.09 -10.22 4.09
CA LEU A 150 -21.34 -10.23 5.54
C LEU A 150 -20.08 -9.92 6.36
N SER A 151 -18.90 -10.15 5.80
CA SER A 151 -17.64 -9.91 6.50
C SER A 151 -17.47 -8.43 6.87
N PRO A 152 -16.98 -8.12 8.09
CA PRO A 152 -16.74 -6.75 8.48
C PRO A 152 -15.66 -6.12 7.59
N LYS A 153 -15.90 -4.86 7.19
CA LYS A 153 -14.91 -4.05 6.47
C LYS A 153 -13.65 -3.90 7.31
N ARG A 154 -12.50 -3.89 6.65
CA ARG A 154 -11.24 -3.54 7.31
C ARG A 154 -11.28 -2.09 7.74
N HIS A 155 -10.86 -1.89 8.98
CA HIS A 155 -10.74 -0.60 9.63
C HIS A 155 -9.49 -0.67 10.48
N ILE A 156 -8.54 0.23 10.22
CA ILE A 156 -7.28 0.33 10.95
C ILE A 156 -7.20 1.75 11.47
N THR A 157 -6.90 1.88 12.76
CA THR A 157 -6.75 3.17 13.41
C THR A 157 -5.33 3.28 13.94
N VAL A 158 -4.67 4.39 13.66
CA VAL A 158 -3.33 4.68 14.17
C VAL A 158 -3.43 5.81 15.18
N TYR A 159 -2.86 5.57 16.35
CA TYR A 159 -2.86 6.47 17.48
C TYR A 159 -1.47 7.02 17.76
N ARG A 160 -1.42 8.20 18.37
CA ARG A 160 -0.17 8.82 18.82
C ARG A 160 0.38 8.13 20.08
N ASP A 161 -0.50 7.62 20.92
CA ASP A 161 -0.17 7.01 22.20
C ASP A 161 -0.68 5.57 22.33
N ASP A 162 -0.09 4.80 23.27
CA ASP A 162 -0.55 3.43 23.55
C ASP A 162 -1.93 3.44 24.24
N LYS A 163 -2.30 4.57 24.88
CA LYS A 163 -3.61 4.78 25.52
C LYS A 163 -4.75 5.01 24.51
N ARG A 164 -4.44 5.23 23.23
CA ARG A 164 -5.41 5.42 22.14
C ARG A 164 -6.29 6.65 22.32
N ALA A 165 -5.75 7.70 22.95
CA ALA A 165 -6.49 8.93 23.18
C ALA A 165 -6.53 9.81 21.92
N GLU A 166 -5.46 9.82 21.14
CA GLU A 166 -5.33 10.69 19.97
C GLU A 166 -5.17 9.88 18.68
N ILE A 167 -6.13 10.03 17.77
CA ILE A 167 -6.10 9.43 16.44
C ILE A 167 -5.23 10.29 15.51
N VAL A 168 -4.30 9.65 14.81
CA VAL A 168 -3.42 10.32 13.85
C VAL A 168 -3.86 10.06 12.40
N LEU A 169 -4.23 8.81 12.10
CA LEU A 169 -4.77 8.45 10.79
C LEU A 169 -5.67 7.22 10.90
N THR A 170 -6.59 7.10 9.96
CA THR A 170 -7.49 5.94 9.86
C THR A 170 -7.48 5.40 8.43
N VAL A 171 -7.49 4.08 8.27
CA VAL A 171 -7.60 3.42 6.97
C VAL A 171 -8.87 2.60 6.93
N THR A 172 -9.78 2.94 6.02
CA THR A 172 -11.07 2.28 5.85
C THR A 172 -11.12 1.52 4.53
N GLN A 173 -11.83 0.39 4.50
CA GLN A 173 -12.10 -0.35 3.26
C GLN A 173 -13.41 0.11 2.61
N ASP A 174 -13.35 0.51 1.36
CA ASP A 174 -14.49 1.06 0.62
C ASP A 174 -15.53 -0.01 0.25
N TYR A 175 -15.08 -1.14 -0.32
CA TYR A 175 -15.95 -2.19 -0.84
C TYR A 175 -15.96 -3.43 0.05
N ARG A 176 -17.15 -3.99 0.36
CA ARG A 176 -17.27 -5.29 1.04
C ARG A 176 -16.87 -6.46 0.14
N VAL A 177 -17.26 -6.39 -1.14
CA VAL A 177 -16.97 -7.42 -2.15
C VAL A 177 -16.03 -6.86 -3.23
N PRO A 178 -14.71 -6.74 -2.96
CA PRO A 178 -13.75 -6.19 -3.91
C PRO A 178 -13.31 -7.24 -4.95
N LEU A 179 -14.17 -7.60 -5.91
CA LEU A 179 -13.87 -8.64 -6.92
C LEU A 179 -12.67 -8.30 -7.82
N PHE A 180 -12.60 -7.05 -8.28
CA PHE A 180 -11.55 -6.60 -9.20
C PHE A 180 -10.52 -5.70 -8.54
N THR A 181 -11.00 -4.80 -7.67
CA THR A 181 -10.17 -3.79 -7.02
C THR A 181 -10.47 -3.76 -5.54
N ALA A 182 -9.45 -3.96 -4.71
CA ALA A 182 -9.53 -3.65 -3.29
C ALA A 182 -9.08 -2.20 -3.11
N LEU A 183 -10.00 -1.36 -2.64
CA LEU A 183 -9.82 0.08 -2.44
C LEU A 183 -9.92 0.38 -0.94
N TYR A 184 -9.02 1.23 -0.48
CA TYR A 184 -8.93 1.72 0.87
C TYR A 184 -8.76 3.23 0.85
N THR A 185 -9.44 3.93 1.74
CA THR A 185 -9.30 5.37 1.92
C THR A 185 -8.52 5.65 3.19
N VAL A 186 -7.50 6.50 3.06
CA VAL A 186 -6.71 7.01 4.19
C VAL A 186 -7.35 8.32 4.62
N HIS A 187 -7.64 8.44 5.92
CA HIS A 187 -8.20 9.62 6.55
C HIS A 187 -7.19 10.21 7.53
N GLY A 188 -7.17 11.54 7.63
CA GLY A 188 -6.39 12.28 8.62
C GLY A 188 -6.99 12.16 10.02
N ALA A 189 -6.34 12.83 10.98
CA ALA A 189 -6.79 12.92 12.37
C ALA A 189 -8.18 13.56 12.52
N ASP A 190 -8.50 14.49 11.62
CA ASP A 190 -9.79 15.18 11.49
C ASP A 190 -10.87 14.36 10.77
N GLY A 191 -10.53 13.16 10.28
CA GLY A 191 -11.40 12.33 9.47
C GLY A 191 -11.47 12.72 7.99
N ALA A 192 -10.80 13.79 7.57
CA ALA A 192 -10.77 14.20 6.17
C ALA A 192 -10.05 13.16 5.32
N PRO A 193 -10.57 12.79 4.14
CA PRO A 193 -9.90 11.83 3.27
C PRO A 193 -8.62 12.48 2.72
N LEU A 194 -7.50 11.76 2.75
CA LEU A 194 -6.19 12.24 2.29
C LEU A 194 -5.78 11.56 0.97
N ALA A 195 -5.94 10.23 0.88
CA ALA A 195 -5.59 9.47 -0.31
C ALA A 195 -6.38 8.16 -0.44
N LYS A 196 -6.28 7.56 -1.62
CA LYS A 196 -6.84 6.27 -1.97
C LYS A 196 -5.73 5.27 -2.26
N LEU A 197 -5.66 4.22 -1.44
CA LEU A 197 -4.77 3.08 -1.63
C LEU A 197 -5.54 1.93 -2.27
N TYR A 198 -5.02 1.36 -3.35
CA TYR A 198 -5.71 0.25 -4.02
C TYR A 198 -4.78 -0.77 -4.64
N LYS A 199 -5.33 -1.98 -4.82
CA LYS A 199 -4.73 -3.04 -5.63
C LYS A 199 -5.74 -3.62 -6.61
N LYS A 200 -5.25 -3.93 -7.81
CA LYS A 200 -6.03 -4.59 -8.86
C LYS A 200 -5.77 -6.10 -8.77
N ARG A 201 -6.77 -6.88 -8.36
CA ARG A 201 -6.62 -8.31 -8.07
C ARG A 201 -6.08 -9.10 -9.26
N LEU A 202 -6.61 -8.86 -10.46
CA LEU A 202 -6.16 -9.54 -11.68
C LEU A 202 -4.69 -9.23 -12.02
N ARG A 203 -4.26 -7.98 -11.85
CA ARG A 203 -2.85 -7.59 -12.11
C ARG A 203 -1.88 -8.12 -11.04
N ASN A 204 -2.39 -8.41 -9.84
CA ASN A 204 -1.60 -8.98 -8.74
C ASN A 204 -1.46 -10.51 -8.82
N ILE A 205 -2.01 -11.17 -9.85
CA ILE A 205 -1.85 -12.61 -10.05
C ILE A 205 -0.40 -13.00 -10.36
N PHE A 206 0.43 -12.13 -10.96
CA PHE A 206 1.83 -12.50 -11.26
C PHE A 206 2.83 -11.78 -10.35
N ARG A 207 2.59 -10.49 -10.10
CA ARG A 207 3.45 -9.65 -9.28
C ARG A 207 2.58 -8.71 -8.47
N LYS A 208 2.72 -8.73 -7.14
CA LYS A 208 1.90 -7.87 -6.28
C LYS A 208 2.24 -6.41 -6.54
N ARG A 209 1.21 -5.59 -6.74
CA ARG A 209 1.30 -4.14 -6.95
C ARG A 209 0.26 -3.44 -6.09
N TRP A 210 0.68 -2.31 -5.54
CA TRP A 210 -0.15 -1.38 -4.78
C TRP A 210 0.03 0.01 -5.33
N TYR A 211 -1.05 0.77 -5.35
CA TYR A 211 -1.11 2.11 -5.91
C TYR A 211 -1.64 3.06 -4.86
N CYS A 212 -1.02 4.23 -4.75
CA CYS A 212 -1.53 5.35 -3.97
C CYS A 212 -1.90 6.47 -4.92
N ALA A 213 -3.18 6.85 -4.93
CA ALA A 213 -3.67 7.99 -5.68
C ALA A 213 -4.17 9.10 -4.74
N SER A 214 -4.06 10.33 -5.20
CA SER A 214 -4.76 11.47 -4.60
C SER A 214 -6.28 11.28 -4.67
N LEU A 215 -7.03 12.13 -3.96
CA LEU A 215 -8.49 12.17 -4.05
C LEU A 215 -9.00 12.46 -5.48
N SER A 216 -8.22 13.23 -6.25
CA SER A 216 -8.48 13.54 -7.66
C SER A 216 -8.12 12.39 -8.62
N GLY A 217 -7.59 11.27 -8.12
CA GLY A 217 -7.22 10.10 -8.92
C GLY A 217 -5.83 10.16 -9.56
N GLN A 218 -5.04 11.20 -9.28
CA GLN A 218 -3.66 11.30 -9.73
C GLN A 218 -2.78 10.32 -8.97
N LEU A 219 -1.97 9.52 -9.66
CA LEU A 219 -1.07 8.56 -9.03
C LEU A 219 0.07 9.30 -8.32
N ASN A 220 0.17 9.13 -7.00
CA ASN A 220 1.23 9.73 -6.18
C ASN A 220 2.46 8.82 -6.15
N PHE A 221 2.26 7.53 -5.85
CA PHE A 221 3.32 6.53 -5.84
C PHE A 221 2.75 5.12 -6.03
N MET A 222 3.63 4.16 -6.30
CA MET A 222 3.30 2.74 -6.47
C MET A 222 4.31 1.88 -5.73
N ALA A 223 3.84 0.86 -5.00
CA ALA A 223 4.70 -0.17 -4.45
C ALA A 223 4.60 -1.44 -5.28
N ARG A 224 5.75 -2.07 -5.53
CA ARG A 224 5.87 -3.26 -6.36
C ARG A 224 6.74 -4.30 -5.66
N GLU A 225 6.27 -5.53 -5.65
CA GLU A 225 7.03 -6.67 -5.14
C GLU A 225 8.36 -6.82 -5.88
N ASP A 226 9.46 -7.01 -5.14
CA ASP A 226 10.82 -6.96 -5.66
C ASP A 226 11.12 -8.09 -6.67
N SER A 227 10.80 -9.34 -6.34
CA SER A 227 11.14 -10.51 -7.15
C SER A 227 9.93 -11.22 -7.79
N LEU A 228 9.95 -11.27 -9.12
CA LEU A 228 8.95 -12.02 -9.93
C LEU A 228 9.17 -13.55 -9.85
N ILE A 229 10.42 -13.99 -9.71
CA ILE A 229 10.78 -15.42 -9.71
C ILE A 229 10.34 -16.08 -8.41
N LEU A 230 10.59 -15.44 -7.26
CA LEU A 230 10.12 -15.91 -5.96
C LEU A 230 8.60 -15.82 -5.82
N SER A 231 7.95 -14.84 -6.48
CA SER A 231 6.48 -14.73 -6.48
C SER A 231 5.81 -15.85 -7.28
N ILE A 232 6.45 -16.37 -8.33
CA ILE A 232 5.99 -17.52 -9.12
C ILE A 232 6.32 -18.85 -8.42
N LEU A 233 7.55 -19.01 -7.93
CA LEU A 233 8.00 -20.22 -7.21
C LEU A 233 7.12 -20.51 -5.98
N ARG A 234 6.74 -19.46 -5.23
CA ARG A 234 5.81 -19.56 -4.09
C ARG A 234 4.46 -20.18 -4.46
N ARG A 235 3.97 -19.89 -5.67
CA ARG A 235 2.64 -20.32 -6.13
C ARG A 235 2.64 -21.76 -6.62
N PHE A 236 3.77 -22.24 -7.17
CA PHE A 236 3.92 -23.60 -7.65
C PHE A 236 4.21 -24.61 -6.52
N LEU A 237 4.87 -24.18 -5.43
CA LEU A 237 5.24 -25.03 -4.29
C LEU A 237 4.20 -25.07 -3.14
N LEU A 238 2.93 -24.70 -3.41
CA LEU A 238 1.81 -24.79 -2.44
C LEU A 238 2.17 -24.38 -1.00
N GLY A 239 2.63 -23.14 -0.80
CA GLY A 239 2.62 -22.50 0.52
C GLY A 239 3.37 -23.23 1.65
N PHE A 240 4.26 -24.17 1.36
CA PHE A 240 4.81 -25.06 2.40
C PHE A 240 5.78 -24.40 3.39
N PHE A 241 6.09 -23.13 3.22
CA PHE A 241 6.80 -22.38 4.24
C PHE A 241 6.37 -20.92 4.19
N GLY A 242 5.70 -20.43 5.24
CA GLY A 242 5.64 -19.00 5.58
C GLY A 242 7.03 -18.36 5.83
N LEU A 243 8.11 -18.93 5.27
CA LEU A 243 9.48 -18.43 5.28
C LEU A 243 9.81 -17.56 4.06
N LEU A 244 9.10 -17.67 2.92
CA LEU A 244 9.43 -16.90 1.72
C LEU A 244 8.72 -15.53 1.72
N ARG A 245 9.45 -14.55 2.23
CA ARG A 245 9.03 -13.17 2.53
C ARG A 245 8.88 -12.31 1.27
N THR A 246 8.07 -11.26 1.33
CA THR A 246 7.89 -10.30 0.22
C THR A 246 8.48 -8.94 0.58
N ASN A 247 9.48 -8.51 -0.17
CA ASN A 247 9.99 -7.14 -0.16
C ASN A 247 9.27 -6.31 -1.24
N TYR A 248 9.08 -5.02 -0.99
CA TYR A 248 8.51 -4.10 -1.96
C TYR A 248 9.43 -2.92 -2.19
N VAL A 249 9.52 -2.49 -3.44
CA VAL A 249 10.14 -1.23 -3.83
C VAL A 249 9.03 -0.20 -4.09
N ILE A 250 9.16 0.97 -3.49
CA ILE A 250 8.24 2.09 -3.61
C ILE A 250 8.80 3.04 -4.68
N TYR A 251 7.99 3.28 -5.71
CA TYR A 251 8.29 4.18 -6.81
C TYR A 251 7.44 5.45 -6.69
N GLY A 252 8.12 6.59 -6.55
CA GLY A 252 7.53 7.93 -6.66
C GLY A 252 7.53 8.42 -8.11
N ARG A 253 7.36 9.74 -8.30
CA ARG A 253 7.37 10.36 -9.64
C ARG A 253 8.75 10.37 -10.29
N SER A 254 9.81 10.47 -9.49
CA SER A 254 11.20 10.61 -9.94
C SER A 254 11.98 9.29 -9.94
N GLY A 255 11.33 8.14 -9.69
CA GLY A 255 11.98 6.84 -9.61
C GLY A 255 11.77 6.18 -8.24
N VAL A 256 12.78 5.44 -7.78
CA VAL A 256 12.74 4.77 -6.47
C VAL A 256 12.72 5.82 -5.37
N ALA A 257 11.69 5.73 -4.53
CA ALA A 257 11.42 6.65 -3.42
C ALA A 257 11.57 5.96 -2.05
N GLY A 258 11.60 4.62 -2.02
CA GLY A 258 11.83 3.88 -0.80
C GLY A 258 11.63 2.38 -0.98
N GLU A 259 11.70 1.67 0.14
CA GLU A 259 11.61 0.22 0.21
C GLU A 259 10.80 -0.20 1.44
N PHE A 260 10.18 -1.37 1.35
CA PHE A 260 9.48 -2.02 2.44
C PHE A 260 10.00 -3.45 2.56
N ASN A 261 10.89 -3.66 3.53
CA ASN A 261 11.68 -4.88 3.67
C ASN A 261 11.44 -5.52 5.03
N ARG A 262 11.38 -6.86 5.09
CA ARG A 262 11.36 -7.59 6.37
C ARG A 262 12.78 -7.93 6.80
N ARG A 263 13.24 -7.42 7.95
CA ARG A 263 14.57 -7.78 8.48
C ARG A 263 14.54 -9.14 9.16
N PHE A 264 15.62 -9.91 8.98
CA PHE A 264 15.80 -11.25 9.52
C PHE A 264 16.29 -11.16 10.98
N THR A 265 15.45 -10.66 11.88
CA THR A 265 15.71 -10.67 13.33
C THR A 265 14.81 -11.69 14.03
N MET A 266 15.15 -12.10 15.27
CA MET A 266 14.34 -13.03 16.10
C MET A 266 12.90 -12.53 16.32
N LEU A 267 12.66 -11.24 16.12
CA LEU A 267 11.35 -10.60 16.03
C LEU A 267 11.12 -10.15 14.58
N ASP A 268 9.99 -10.56 14.00
CA ASP A 268 9.60 -10.19 12.64
C ASP A 268 9.27 -8.70 12.56
N ARG A 269 10.27 -7.88 12.19
CA ARG A 269 10.10 -6.44 11.98
C ARG A 269 10.09 -6.09 10.50
N TYR A 270 9.06 -5.36 10.08
CA TYR A 270 9.03 -4.74 8.76
C TYR A 270 9.59 -3.33 8.84
N VAL A 271 10.38 -2.96 7.85
CA VAL A 271 11.06 -1.68 7.75
C VAL A 271 10.52 -0.96 6.54
N LEU A 272 9.85 0.17 6.75
CA LEU A 272 9.53 1.15 5.73
C LEU A 272 10.63 2.20 5.71
N ASP A 273 11.44 2.20 4.66
CA ASP A 273 12.55 3.14 4.46
C ASP A 273 12.25 4.03 3.26
N LEU A 274 12.12 5.34 3.49
CA LEU A 274 11.83 6.36 2.49
C LEU A 274 13.00 7.34 2.33
N SER A 275 14.20 6.98 2.79
CA SER A 275 15.40 7.84 2.75
C SER A 275 15.82 8.20 1.32
N ALA A 276 15.39 7.42 0.33
CA ALA A 276 15.58 7.73 -1.10
C ALA A 276 14.73 8.93 -1.57
N ASP A 277 13.61 9.22 -0.91
CA ASP A 277 12.73 10.36 -1.20
C ASP A 277 13.18 11.62 -0.45
N ARG A 278 14.38 12.13 -0.78
CA ARG A 278 15.04 13.27 -0.10
C ARG A 278 14.20 14.56 -0.10
N LEU A 279 13.39 14.77 -1.13
CA LEU A 279 12.52 15.95 -1.25
C LEU A 279 11.16 15.77 -0.56
N ARG A 280 10.94 14.60 0.07
CA ARG A 280 9.68 14.20 0.69
C ARG A 280 8.49 14.40 -0.27
N SER A 281 8.68 13.96 -1.50
CA SER A 281 7.68 14.05 -2.56
C SER A 281 6.46 13.17 -2.26
N ILE A 282 6.64 12.12 -1.47
CA ILE A 282 5.59 11.24 -0.95
C ILE A 282 5.23 11.67 0.47
N ASP A 283 3.95 11.97 0.68
CA ASP A 283 3.38 12.17 2.01
C ASP A 283 3.55 10.92 2.87
N ARG A 284 4.25 11.06 4.00
CA ARG A 284 4.61 9.95 4.89
C ARG A 284 3.40 9.27 5.52
N ARG A 285 2.26 9.96 5.70
CA ARG A 285 1.01 9.36 6.19
C ARG A 285 0.50 8.30 5.21
N HIS A 286 0.56 8.61 3.91
CA HIS A 286 0.16 7.67 2.86
C HIS A 286 1.09 6.46 2.78
N ALA A 287 2.41 6.69 2.87
CA ALA A 287 3.40 5.63 2.84
C ALA A 287 3.29 4.70 4.06
N LEU A 288 3.08 5.27 5.25
CA LEU A 288 2.84 4.49 6.47
C LEU A 288 1.55 3.67 6.39
N ALA A 289 0.45 4.27 5.93
CA ALA A 289 -0.81 3.57 5.70
C ALA A 289 -0.64 2.39 4.72
N LEU A 290 0.15 2.58 3.65
CA LEU A 290 0.51 1.49 2.76
C LEU A 290 1.31 0.40 3.49
N GLY A 291 2.34 0.77 4.26
CA GLY A 291 3.16 -0.17 5.02
C GLY A 291 2.32 -1.07 5.94
N ILE A 292 1.36 -0.48 6.66
CA ILE A 292 0.42 -1.24 7.52
C ILE A 292 -0.48 -2.16 6.67
N LEU A 293 -0.97 -1.71 5.51
CA LEU A 293 -1.76 -2.55 4.60
C LEU A 293 -0.96 -3.70 3.98
N LEU A 294 0.34 -3.50 3.72
CA LEU A 294 1.23 -4.52 3.19
C LEU A 294 1.50 -5.63 4.21
N ASP A 295 1.75 -5.26 5.47
CA ASP A 295 1.94 -6.23 6.57
C ASP A 295 0.63 -6.99 6.87
N THR A 296 -0.50 -6.29 7.02
CA THR A 296 -1.79 -6.90 7.40
C THR A 296 -2.51 -7.62 6.25
N GLY A 297 -2.29 -7.21 5.00
CA GLY A 297 -3.16 -7.53 3.88
C GLY A 297 -2.62 -8.53 2.86
N GLU A 298 -1.31 -8.79 2.88
CA GLU A 298 -0.68 -9.71 1.93
C GLU A 298 -0.34 -11.08 2.51
N GLY A 299 -0.65 -11.30 3.79
CA GLY A 299 -0.36 -12.54 4.52
C GLY A 299 1.13 -12.63 4.83
N ARG A 300 1.45 -13.02 6.08
CA ARG A 300 2.79 -13.48 6.44
C ARG A 300 3.10 -14.81 5.77
#